data_AF-A0A401K577-F1
#
_entry.id   AF-A0A401K577-F1
#
_cell.length_a   1.000
_cell.length_b   1.000
_cell.length_c   1.000
_cell.angle_alpha   90.00
_cell.angle_beta   90.00
_cell.angle_gamma   90.00
#
_symmetry.space_group_name_H-M   'P 1'
#
loop_
_entity.id
_entity.type
_entity.pdbx_description
1 polymer ?
#
loop_
_entity_poly.entity_id
_entity_poly.type
_entity_poly.pdbx_seq_one_letter_code
_entity_poly.pdbx_strand_id
1 'polypeptide(L)'
;MNKHQKGTTAVEFAIVVALFLTMLLGILDFGRILFTWNAVGEATRWGARQAVVCGQGSTSVLSKMQTILPTLTSANVSVQWYDTSGAVSTSCDATSCGGVAVSVTGMTVAPYSPATWIGFSRLAVPGFSTYLPREIMGQDPNSSGVCS
;
A
#
# COMPACT_ATOMS: atom_id res chain seq x y z
N MET A 1 2.22 -56.22 27.26
CA MET A 1 1.29 -55.66 26.25
C MET A 1 1.42 -54.14 26.20
N ASN A 2 1.61 -53.60 24.98
CA ASN A 2 1.20 -52.27 24.49
C ASN A 2 1.91 -51.01 25.02
N LYS A 3 3.24 -50.93 24.92
CA LYS A 3 3.99 -49.63 25.01
C LYS A 3 4.17 -48.90 23.67
N HIS A 4 3.86 -49.53 22.53
CA HIS A 4 4.12 -48.99 21.20
C HIS A 4 3.06 -48.02 20.65
N GLN A 5 1.90 -47.86 21.30
CA GLN A 5 0.84 -46.99 20.77
C GLN A 5 0.88 -45.55 21.28
N LYS A 6 1.57 -45.26 22.40
CA LYS A 6 1.61 -43.90 22.97
C LYS A 6 2.41 -42.90 22.12
N GLY A 7 3.38 -43.36 21.35
CA GLY A 7 4.15 -42.51 20.43
C GLY A 7 3.41 -42.21 19.12
N THR A 8 2.64 -43.19 18.61
CA THR A 8 1.93 -43.07 17.34
C THR A 8 0.86 -41.97 17.36
N THR A 9 0.06 -41.89 18.43
CA THR A 9 -0.96 -40.85 18.59
C THR A 9 -0.36 -39.44 18.62
N ALA A 10 0.84 -39.27 19.19
CA ALA A 10 1.53 -37.98 19.20
C ALA A 10 1.97 -37.56 17.79
N VAL A 11 2.41 -38.51 16.95
CA VAL A 11 2.80 -38.26 15.55
C VAL A 11 1.57 -37.93 14.69
N GLU A 12 0.48 -38.69 14.84
CA GLU A 12 -0.78 -38.41 14.14
C GLU A 12 -1.30 -37.01 14.46
N PHE A 13 -1.32 -36.64 15.75
CA PHE A 13 -1.71 -35.30 16.16
C PHE A 13 -0.79 -34.22 15.58
N ALA A 14 0.53 -34.44 15.58
CA ALA A 14 1.48 -33.47 15.03
C ALA A 14 1.22 -33.19 13.54
N ILE A 15 0.89 -34.22 12.75
CA ILE A 15 0.59 -34.06 11.31
C ILE A 15 -0.72 -33.28 11.13
N VAL A 16 -1.77 -33.62 11.88
CA VAL A 16 -3.07 -32.93 11.79
C VAL A 16 -2.94 -31.46 12.20
N VAL A 17 -2.25 -31.17 13.30
CA VAL A 17 -2.02 -29.80 13.76
C VAL A 17 -1.16 -29.03 12.77
N ALA A 18 -0.14 -29.64 12.19
CA ALA A 18 0.67 -28.98 11.16
C ALA A 18 -0.20 -28.55 9.96
N LEU A 19 -1.04 -29.44 9.44
CA LEU A 19 -1.96 -29.14 8.34
C LEU A 19 -3.02 -28.08 8.73
N PHE A 20 -3.55 -28.15 9.95
CA PHE A 20 -4.50 -27.17 10.44
C PHE A 20 -3.88 -25.76 10.56
N LEU A 21 -2.66 -25.67 11.10
CA LEU A 21 -1.94 -24.40 11.22
C LEU A 21 -1.55 -23.83 9.86
N THR A 22 -1.14 -24.66 8.88
CA THR A 22 -0.86 -24.15 7.52
C THR A 22 -2.12 -23.59 6.85
N MET A 23 -3.27 -24.27 7.00
CA MET A 23 -4.55 -23.77 6.50
C MET A 23 -4.96 -22.46 7.17
N LEU A 24 -4.83 -22.38 8.50
CA LEU A 24 -5.18 -21.17 9.26
C LEU A 24 -4.29 -19.98 8.87
N LEU A 25 -2.98 -20.18 8.76
CA LEU A 25 -2.05 -19.15 8.29
C LEU A 25 -2.35 -18.72 6.85
N GLY A 26 -2.73 -19.65 5.97
CA GLY A 26 -3.14 -19.33 4.60
C GLY A 26 -4.37 -18.42 4.53
N ILE A 27 -5.38 -18.67 5.38
CA ILE A 27 -6.57 -17.80 5.47
C ILE A 27 -6.19 -16.41 5.98
N LEU A 28 -5.32 -16.33 7.00
CA LEU A 28 -4.85 -15.05 7.53
C LEU A 28 -4.06 -14.24 6.50
N ASP A 29 -3.19 -14.90 5.73
CA ASP A 29 -2.45 -14.26 4.65
C ASP A 29 -3.38 -13.70 3.58
N PHE A 30 -4.39 -14.47 3.17
CA PHE A 30 -5.37 -14.00 2.20
C PHE A 30 -6.13 -12.75 2.70
N GLY A 31 -6.59 -12.77 3.95
CA GLY A 31 -7.24 -11.62 4.57
C GLY A 31 -6.32 -10.39 4.62
N ARG A 32 -5.05 -10.59 4.97
CA ARG A 32 -4.06 -9.50 5.02
C ARG A 32 -3.77 -8.93 3.64
N ILE A 33 -3.64 -9.77 2.61
CA ILE A 33 -3.40 -9.33 1.24
C ILE A 33 -4.59 -8.51 0.72
N LEU A 34 -5.83 -8.97 0.94
CA LEU A 34 -7.00 -8.19 0.56
C LEU A 34 -7.09 -6.87 1.32
N PHE A 35 -6.74 -6.87 2.61
CA PHE A 35 -6.66 -5.63 3.38
C PHE A 35 -5.64 -4.66 2.79
N THR A 36 -4.43 -5.12 2.44
CA THR A 36 -3.42 -4.24 1.84
C THR A 36 -3.88 -3.69 0.50
N TRP A 37 -4.55 -4.48 -0.34
CA TRP A 37 -5.09 -4.01 -1.62
C TRP A 37 -6.06 -2.84 -1.46
N ASN A 38 -6.99 -2.94 -0.51
CA ASN A 38 -7.92 -1.85 -0.20
C ASN A 38 -7.20 -0.65 0.41
N ALA A 39 -6.25 -0.90 1.31
CA ALA A 39 -5.45 0.15 1.93
C ALA A 39 -4.58 0.92 0.92
N VAL A 40 -4.10 0.29 -0.17
CA VAL A 40 -3.41 1.02 -1.25
C VAL A 40 -4.34 2.01 -1.94
N GLY A 41 -5.57 1.58 -2.26
CA GLY A 41 -6.56 2.46 -2.89
C GLY A 41 -6.86 3.68 -2.02
N GLU A 42 -7.10 3.46 -0.72
CA GLU A 42 -7.37 4.55 0.21
C GLU A 42 -6.14 5.44 0.41
N ALA A 43 -4.94 4.87 0.57
CA ALA A 43 -3.69 5.63 0.66
C ALA A 43 -3.46 6.51 -0.58
N THR A 44 -3.73 5.98 -1.78
CA THR A 44 -3.60 6.73 -3.04
C THR A 44 -4.56 7.92 -3.07
N ARG A 45 -5.81 7.75 -2.64
CA ARG A 45 -6.81 8.82 -2.55
C ARG A 45 -6.43 9.90 -1.53
N TRP A 46 -5.91 9.49 -0.39
CA TRP A 46 -5.41 10.41 0.64
C TRP A 46 -4.17 11.17 0.17
N GLY A 47 -3.24 10.47 -0.50
CA GLY A 47 -2.06 11.08 -1.11
C GLY A 47 -2.45 12.12 -2.17
N ALA A 48 -3.43 11.82 -3.03
CA ALA A 48 -3.92 12.78 -4.02
C ALA A 48 -4.52 14.04 -3.38
N ARG A 49 -5.32 13.89 -2.31
CA ARG A 49 -5.85 15.03 -1.55
C ARG A 49 -4.74 15.89 -0.92
N GLN A 50 -3.74 15.25 -0.33
CA GLN A 50 -2.57 15.96 0.22
C GLN A 50 -1.80 16.69 -0.88
N ALA A 51 -1.61 16.04 -2.02
CA ALA A 51 -0.88 16.61 -3.15
C ALA A 51 -1.59 17.87 -3.67
N VAL A 52 -2.91 17.83 -3.89
CA VAL A 52 -3.70 19.00 -4.36
C VAL A 52 -3.47 20.26 -3.53
N VAL A 53 -3.27 20.12 -2.23
CA VAL A 53 -3.07 21.25 -1.31
C VAL A 53 -1.61 21.69 -1.27
N CYS A 54 -0.68 20.74 -1.14
CA CYS A 54 0.71 21.02 -0.77
C CYS A 54 1.69 21.23 -1.91
N GLY A 55 1.24 21.05 -3.14
CA GLY A 55 2.04 21.36 -4.31
C GLY A 55 3.22 20.42 -4.56
N GLN A 56 4.02 20.80 -5.56
CA GLN A 56 5.08 19.96 -6.11
C GLN A 56 6.27 19.86 -5.13
N GLY A 57 6.74 18.64 -4.86
CA GLY A 57 7.90 18.38 -4.02
C GLY A 57 7.62 18.09 -2.54
N SER A 58 6.36 17.98 -2.13
CA SER A 58 6.06 17.70 -0.72
C SER A 58 6.32 16.24 -0.36
N THR A 59 7.40 16.00 0.40
CA THR A 59 7.64 14.76 1.17
C THR A 59 6.44 14.41 2.07
N SER A 60 5.58 15.39 2.34
CA SER A 60 4.29 15.25 3.02
C SER A 60 3.35 14.22 2.37
N VAL A 61 3.36 14.06 1.04
CA VAL A 61 2.46 13.09 0.38
C VAL A 61 2.81 11.67 0.79
N LEU A 62 4.09 11.32 0.73
CA LEU A 62 4.55 10.00 1.15
C LEU A 62 4.33 9.78 2.65
N SER A 63 4.64 10.76 3.50
CA SER A 63 4.46 10.62 4.95
C SER A 63 2.98 10.44 5.33
N LYS A 64 2.07 11.17 4.68
CA LYS A 64 0.61 10.97 4.86
C LYS A 64 0.17 9.60 4.36
N MET A 65 0.63 9.15 3.20
CA MET A 65 0.31 7.80 2.70
C MET A 65 0.84 6.71 3.64
N GLN A 66 2.01 6.90 4.25
CA GLN A 66 2.61 5.98 5.22
C GLN A 66 1.82 5.86 6.53
N THR A 67 0.95 6.82 6.87
CA THR A 67 0.02 6.66 8.01
C THR A 67 -1.00 5.54 7.79
N ILE A 68 -1.35 5.27 6.53
CA ILE A 68 -2.24 4.19 6.13
C ILE A 68 -1.45 2.93 5.81
N LEU A 69 -0.36 3.08 5.03
CA LEU A 69 0.46 1.97 4.57
C LEU A 69 1.95 2.24 4.81
N PRO A 70 2.48 1.91 6.01
CA PRO A 70 3.85 2.28 6.40
C PRO A 70 4.93 1.56 5.58
N THR A 71 4.57 0.51 4.84
CA THR A 71 5.47 -0.21 3.94
C THR A 71 5.73 0.52 2.62
N LEU A 72 5.05 1.63 2.35
CA LEU A 72 5.27 2.43 1.15
C LEU A 72 6.64 3.09 1.16
N THR A 73 7.32 3.01 0.03
CA THR A 73 8.58 3.73 -0.23
C THR A 73 8.39 4.74 -1.36
N SER A 74 9.31 5.69 -1.50
CA SER A 74 9.30 6.65 -2.62
C SER A 74 9.40 5.97 -3.98
N ALA A 75 9.95 4.76 -4.07
CA ALA A 75 9.99 3.99 -5.31
C ALA A 75 8.62 3.46 -5.75
N ASN A 76 7.66 3.35 -4.81
CA ASN A 76 6.33 2.84 -5.10
C ASN A 76 5.33 3.94 -5.48
N VAL A 77 5.64 5.21 -5.17
CA VAL A 77 4.70 6.33 -5.32
C VAL A 77 5.18 7.24 -6.44
N SER A 78 4.31 7.51 -7.41
CA SER A 78 4.55 8.48 -8.47
C SER A 78 3.48 9.56 -8.46
N VAL A 79 3.92 10.82 -8.39
CA VAL A 79 3.06 12.00 -8.40
C VAL A 79 3.28 12.74 -9.72
N GLN A 80 2.23 12.79 -10.55
CA GLN A 80 2.24 13.45 -11.85
C GLN A 80 1.37 14.70 -11.79
N TRP A 81 1.93 15.82 -12.20
CA TRP A 81 1.24 17.10 -12.22
C TRP A 81 0.79 17.45 -13.62
N TYR A 82 -0.39 18.03 -13.73
CA TYR A 82 -1.00 18.41 -15.00
C TYR A 82 -1.16 19.92 -15.04
N ASP A 83 -0.88 20.53 -16.19
CA ASP A 83 -1.20 21.93 -16.45
C ASP A 83 -2.69 22.15 -16.76
N THR A 84 -3.09 23.40 -16.97
CA THR A 84 -4.47 23.77 -17.32
C THR A 84 -4.93 23.25 -18.69
N SER A 85 -4.00 22.82 -19.55
CA SER A 85 -4.30 22.20 -20.84
C SER A 85 -4.44 20.67 -20.75
N GLY A 86 -4.20 20.09 -19.57
CA GLY A 86 -4.25 18.65 -19.32
C GLY A 86 -2.98 17.90 -19.72
N ALA A 87 -1.89 18.60 -20.02
CA ALA A 87 -0.59 17.98 -20.29
C ALA A 87 0.22 17.79 -19.00
N VAL A 88 1.01 16.73 -18.94
CA VAL A 88 1.91 16.48 -17.79
C VAL A 88 3.00 17.55 -17.80
N SER A 89 3.11 18.32 -16.72
CA SER A 89 4.07 19.39 -16.57
C SER A 89 4.85 19.24 -15.27
N THR A 90 6.17 19.14 -15.38
CA THR A 90 7.08 19.05 -14.22
C THR A 90 7.48 20.41 -13.66
N SER A 91 6.99 21.50 -14.25
CA SER A 91 7.29 22.88 -13.86
C SER A 91 6.04 23.70 -13.56
N CYS A 92 4.86 23.07 -13.47
CA CYS A 92 3.66 23.80 -13.11
C CYS A 92 3.70 24.18 -11.63
N ASP A 93 3.16 25.35 -11.32
CA ASP A 93 3.15 25.93 -9.99
C ASP A 93 1.72 26.09 -9.46
N ALA A 94 1.58 26.70 -8.29
CA ALA A 94 0.29 26.99 -7.66
C ALA A 94 -0.62 27.91 -8.51
N THR A 95 -0.15 28.46 -9.63
CA THR A 95 -0.96 29.26 -10.57
C THR A 95 -1.30 28.49 -11.84
N SER A 96 -0.40 27.63 -12.33
CA SER A 96 -0.49 26.98 -13.65
C SER A 96 -0.86 25.49 -13.65
N CYS A 97 -0.79 24.78 -12.52
CA CYS A 97 -1.28 23.39 -12.46
C CYS A 97 -2.82 23.32 -12.55
N GLY A 98 -3.36 22.44 -13.40
CA GLY A 98 -4.78 22.11 -13.50
C GLY A 98 -5.19 20.91 -12.63
N GLY A 99 -4.25 20.05 -12.23
CA GLY A 99 -4.54 18.90 -11.36
C GLY A 99 -3.32 18.03 -11.06
N VAL A 100 -3.54 16.98 -10.29
CA VAL A 100 -2.51 16.02 -9.88
C VAL A 100 -3.05 14.59 -9.92
N ALA A 101 -2.24 13.67 -10.43
CA ALA A 101 -2.46 12.23 -10.29
C ALA A 101 -1.41 11.64 -9.35
N VAL A 102 -1.87 10.95 -8.31
CA VAL A 102 -1.02 10.13 -7.46
C VAL A 102 -1.26 8.68 -7.82
N SER A 103 -0.18 7.94 -8.03
CA SER A 103 -0.23 6.52 -8.37
C SER A 103 0.71 5.73 -7.47
N VAL A 104 0.30 4.51 -7.15
CA VAL A 104 1.09 3.54 -6.40
C VAL A 104 1.29 2.30 -7.25
N THR A 105 2.54 1.89 -7.46
CA THR A 105 2.90 0.72 -8.26
C THR A 105 4.09 -0.05 -7.66
N GLY A 106 4.31 -1.28 -8.14
CA GLY A 106 5.51 -2.05 -7.80
C GLY A 106 5.58 -2.57 -6.36
N MET A 107 4.46 -2.59 -5.63
CA MET A 107 4.43 -3.18 -4.29
C MET A 107 4.24 -4.70 -4.35
N THR A 108 4.92 -5.39 -3.44
CA THR A 108 4.77 -6.83 -3.23
C THR A 108 4.55 -7.12 -1.76
N VAL A 109 3.72 -8.13 -1.47
CA VAL A 109 3.45 -8.60 -0.12
C VAL A 109 3.92 -10.05 -0.02
N ALA A 110 4.72 -10.34 1.01
CA ALA A 110 5.15 -11.69 1.33
C ALA A 110 4.14 -12.34 2.31
N PRO A 111 3.70 -13.58 2.05
CA PRO A 111 2.88 -14.34 3.00
C PRO A 111 3.69 -14.76 4.23
N TYR A 112 3.03 -14.89 5.38
CA TYR A 112 3.60 -15.44 6.59
C TYR A 112 3.49 -16.97 6.67
N SER A 113 2.53 -17.55 5.94
CA SER A 113 2.37 -18.99 5.82
C SER A 113 3.59 -19.64 5.16
N PRO A 114 3.78 -20.96 5.38
CA PRO A 114 4.78 -21.75 4.67
C PRO A 114 4.53 -21.86 3.15
N ALA A 115 3.60 -21.10 2.57
CA ALA A 115 3.42 -20.97 1.13
C ALA A 115 4.72 -20.53 0.41
N THR A 116 5.63 -19.85 1.11
CA THR A 116 6.97 -19.53 0.61
C THR A 116 7.81 -20.77 0.25
N TRP A 117 7.63 -21.90 0.94
CA TRP A 117 8.33 -23.16 0.67
C TRP A 117 7.90 -23.83 -0.63
N ILE A 118 6.69 -23.52 -1.09
CA ILE A 118 6.12 -24.04 -2.35
C ILE A 118 6.13 -22.97 -3.47
N GLY A 119 6.93 -21.91 -3.31
CA GLY A 119 7.18 -20.91 -4.36
C GLY A 119 6.32 -19.64 -4.32
N PHE A 120 5.33 -19.56 -3.43
CA PHE A 120 4.52 -18.35 -3.24
C PHE A 120 5.23 -17.39 -2.28
N SER A 121 6.25 -16.68 -2.78
CA SER A 121 7.10 -15.81 -1.96
C SER A 121 6.71 -14.33 -2.01
N ARG A 122 6.11 -13.86 -3.10
CA ARG A 122 5.78 -12.44 -3.31
C ARG A 122 4.57 -12.32 -4.22
N LEU A 123 3.47 -11.80 -3.68
CA LEU A 123 2.28 -11.44 -4.46
C LEU A 123 2.37 -9.97 -4.86
N ALA A 124 2.21 -9.69 -6.15
CA ALA A 124 2.11 -8.32 -6.64
C ALA A 124 0.78 -7.70 -6.19
N VAL A 125 0.86 -6.50 -5.64
CA VAL A 125 -0.32 -5.68 -5.35
C VAL A 125 -0.67 -4.91 -6.62
N PRO A 126 -1.94 -4.91 -7.07
CA PRO A 126 -2.33 -4.13 -8.24
C PRO A 126 -2.04 -2.64 -8.00
N GLY A 127 -1.65 -1.96 -9.07
CA GLY A 127 -1.41 -0.53 -9.03
C GLY A 127 -2.73 0.25 -8.93
N PHE A 128 -2.72 1.34 -8.17
CA PHE A 128 -3.84 2.26 -8.05
C PHE A 128 -3.41 3.65 -8.51
N SER A 129 -4.32 4.39 -9.13
CA SER A 129 -4.11 5.78 -9.53
C SER A 129 -5.34 6.60 -9.18
N THR A 130 -5.13 7.81 -8.70
CA THR A 130 -6.21 8.75 -8.36
C THR A 130 -5.82 10.14 -8.84
N TYR A 131 -6.66 10.70 -9.72
CA TYR A 131 -6.55 12.06 -10.24
C TYR A 131 -7.52 12.98 -9.50
N LEU A 132 -7.04 14.14 -9.08
CA LEU A 132 -7.86 15.22 -8.55
C LEU A 132 -7.53 16.54 -9.29
N PRO A 133 -8.54 17.31 -9.71
CA PRO A 133 -8.34 18.65 -10.24
C PRO A 133 -7.88 19.59 -9.13
N ARG A 134 -7.19 20.66 -9.51
CA ARG A 134 -6.69 21.66 -8.57
C ARG A 134 -7.79 22.67 -8.23
N GLU A 135 -8.16 22.74 -6.95
CA GLU A 135 -9.12 23.75 -6.47
C GLU A 135 -8.49 24.77 -5.48
N ILE A 136 -7.55 24.37 -4.59
CA ILE A 136 -7.00 25.24 -3.51
C ILE A 136 -5.49 24.98 -3.23
N MET A 137 -4.63 24.89 -4.25
CA MET A 137 -3.19 24.63 -4.04
C MET A 137 -2.47 25.86 -3.51
N GLY A 138 -1.79 25.74 -2.36
CA GLY A 138 -0.90 26.78 -1.82
C GLY A 138 -1.55 28.14 -1.49
N GLN A 139 -2.89 28.22 -1.43
CA GLN A 139 -3.60 29.48 -1.23
C GLN A 139 -3.72 29.96 0.23
N ASP A 140 -3.15 29.25 1.20
CA ASP A 140 -3.20 29.67 2.59
C ASP A 140 -1.83 30.25 3.04
N PRO A 141 -1.58 31.56 2.81
CA PRO A 141 -0.29 32.20 3.08
C PRO A 141 0.11 32.21 4.57
N ASN A 142 -0.78 31.80 5.48
CA ASN A 142 -0.57 31.83 6.93
C ASN A 142 -0.45 30.44 7.60
N SER A 143 -0.53 29.34 6.84
CA SER A 143 -0.54 27.99 7.40
C SER A 143 0.46 27.06 6.72
N SER A 144 1.71 27.07 7.19
CA SER A 144 2.75 26.14 6.75
C SER A 144 2.60 24.72 7.33
N GLY A 145 1.70 24.52 8.30
CA GLY A 145 1.56 23.25 9.03
C GLY A 145 0.83 22.13 8.28
N VAL A 146 0.12 22.44 7.19
CA VAL A 146 -0.63 21.43 6.42
C VAL A 146 0.31 20.59 5.54
N CYS A 147 1.46 21.16 5.17
CA CYS A 147 2.39 20.62 4.19
C CYS A 147 3.79 20.30 4.73
N SER A 148 4.00 20.50 6.03
CA SER A 148 5.18 20.09 6.80
C SER A 148 5.11 18.65 7.26
#